data_AF-A0A950QP22-F1
#
_entry.id   AF-A0A950QP22-F1
#
_cell.length_a   1.000
_cell.length_b   1.000
_cell.length_c   1.000
_cell.angle_alpha   90.00
_cell.angle_beta   90.00
_cell.angle_gamma   90.00
#
_symmetry.space_group_name_H-M   'P 1'
#
loop_
_entity.id
_entity.type
_entity.pdbx_description
1 polymer ?
#
loop_
_entity_poly.entity_id
_entity_poly.type
_entity_poly.pdbx_seq_one_letter_code
_entity_poly.pdbx_strand_id
1 'polypeptide(L)'
;MTQIDPEQERRRLGQLYVTMSDEELDKLVAAADDLTDVARQALGKEIERRGGHLELTEEPPQPEPPHPQLLTVARVRDLEEAMLARGLLASAGIESFVADENLVRMNWFLSNVIGNLRLQVREEDAERAEEVLSQQVPEEFEIDSAEGFLQPKCPKCGSVDIHFEGVHRGLGLTSAWLFSLPLPLAKNEWGCNHCDARWRDEGENG
;
A
#
# COMPACT_ATOMS: atom_id res chain seq x y z
N MET A 1 31.09 26.25 -37.61
CA MET A 1 31.14 25.45 -36.38
C MET A 1 31.87 24.17 -36.73
N THR A 2 33.11 24.02 -36.28
CA THR A 2 33.95 22.86 -36.59
C THR A 2 33.32 21.63 -35.94
N GLN A 3 32.77 20.72 -36.72
CA GLN A 3 32.34 19.43 -36.20
C GLN A 3 33.59 18.66 -35.78
N ILE A 4 33.84 18.61 -34.48
CA ILE A 4 34.88 17.76 -33.92
C ILE A 4 34.39 16.33 -34.03
N ASP A 5 35.20 15.45 -34.61
CA ASP A 5 34.91 14.02 -34.70
C ASP A 5 34.76 13.45 -33.27
N PRO A 6 33.60 12.88 -32.90
CA PRO A 6 33.35 12.33 -31.57
C PRO A 6 34.41 11.31 -31.13
N GLU A 7 34.94 10.54 -32.09
CA GLU A 7 35.97 9.55 -31.83
C GLU A 7 37.33 10.19 -31.52
N GLN A 8 37.64 11.28 -32.22
CA GLN A 8 38.84 12.06 -31.98
C GLN A 8 38.78 12.74 -30.61
N GLU A 9 37.64 13.34 -30.24
CA GLU A 9 37.48 14.00 -28.95
C GLU A 9 37.56 13.01 -27.80
N ARG A 10 36.98 11.81 -27.96
CA ARG A 10 37.08 10.72 -26.98
C ARG A 10 38.52 10.32 -26.70
N ARG A 11 39.37 10.21 -27.74
CA ARG A 11 40.80 9.88 -27.59
C ARG A 11 41.56 11.00 -26.88
N ARG A 12 41.27 12.25 -27.23
CA ARG A 12 41.87 13.44 -26.61
C ARG A 12 41.55 13.50 -25.11
N LEU A 13 40.27 13.32 -24.74
CA LEU A 13 39.81 13.32 -23.35
C LEU A 13 40.36 12.13 -22.57
N GLY A 14 40.43 10.94 -23.18
CA GLY A 14 41.05 9.78 -22.55
C GLY A 14 42.53 10.02 -22.20
N GLN A 15 43.29 10.62 -23.12
CA GLN A 15 44.70 10.98 -22.85
C GLN A 15 44.82 12.02 -21.73
N LEU A 16 43.89 12.96 -21.65
CA LEU A 16 43.86 13.95 -20.57
C LEU A 16 43.61 13.28 -19.21
N TYR A 17 42.55 12.46 -19.10
CA TYR A 17 42.16 11.83 -17.83
C TYR A 17 43.21 10.85 -17.30
N VAL A 18 43.99 10.21 -18.18
CA VAL A 18 45.16 9.39 -17.78
C VAL A 18 46.21 10.19 -17.01
N THR A 19 46.35 11.48 -17.29
CA THR A 19 47.35 12.34 -16.62
C THR A 19 46.87 12.98 -15.32
N MET A 20 45.57 12.90 -15.01
CA MET A 20 44.98 13.51 -13.81
C MET A 20 45.20 12.63 -12.59
N SER A 21 45.23 13.23 -11.40
CA SER A 21 45.22 12.49 -10.12
C SER A 21 43.84 11.92 -9.81
N ASP A 22 43.77 10.98 -8.86
CA ASP A 22 42.49 10.36 -8.46
C ASP A 22 41.53 11.42 -7.88
N GLU A 23 42.02 12.35 -7.05
CA GLU A 23 41.20 13.43 -6.48
C GLU A 23 40.60 14.37 -7.55
N GLU A 24 41.33 14.62 -8.63
CA GLU A 24 40.83 15.45 -9.74
C GLU A 24 39.81 14.70 -10.60
N LEU A 25 39.97 13.38 -10.77
CA LEU A 25 39.00 12.54 -11.45
C LEU A 25 37.71 12.42 -10.62
N ASP A 26 37.80 12.31 -9.29
CA ASP A 26 36.64 12.28 -8.40
C ASP A 26 35.80 13.55 -8.50
N LYS A 27 36.46 14.72 -8.61
CA LYS A 27 35.77 16.00 -8.85
C LYS A 27 35.00 16.00 -10.18
N LEU A 28 35.54 15.37 -11.22
CA LEU A 28 34.84 15.23 -12.51
C LEU A 28 33.70 14.22 -12.44
N VAL A 29 33.83 13.15 -11.66
CA VAL A 29 32.76 12.18 -11.42
C VAL A 29 31.59 12.83 -10.68
N ALA A 30 31.87 13.65 -9.65
CA ALA A 30 30.85 14.39 -8.91
C ALA A 30 30.08 15.39 -9.80
N ALA A 31 30.71 15.89 -10.87
CA ALA A 31 30.10 16.80 -11.85
C ALA A 31 29.71 16.10 -13.16
N ALA A 32 29.47 14.77 -13.14
CA ALA A 32 29.23 13.99 -14.36
C ALA A 32 28.02 14.48 -15.19
N ASP A 33 27.03 15.10 -14.55
CA ASP A 33 25.83 15.63 -15.21
C ASP A 33 26.10 16.84 -16.11
N ASP A 34 27.17 17.59 -15.86
CA ASP A 34 27.59 18.72 -16.68
C ASP A 34 28.49 18.30 -17.85
N LEU A 35 28.91 17.03 -17.91
CA LEU A 35 29.79 16.50 -18.95
C LEU A 35 29.01 16.09 -20.21
N THR A 36 29.64 16.28 -21.36
CA THR A 36 29.15 15.71 -22.62
C THR A 36 29.21 14.19 -22.58
N ASP A 37 28.36 13.52 -23.37
CA ASP A 37 28.32 12.05 -23.44
C ASP A 37 29.70 11.43 -23.76
N VAL A 38 30.44 12.07 -24.67
CA VAL A 38 31.79 11.64 -25.05
C VAL A 38 32.78 11.77 -23.90
N ALA A 39 32.68 12.86 -23.12
CA ALA A 39 33.50 13.08 -21.94
C ALA A 39 33.18 12.10 -20.82
N ARG A 40 31.88 11.82 -20.58
CA ARG A 40 31.42 10.85 -19.59
C ARG A 40 31.91 9.43 -19.92
N GLN A 41 31.86 9.04 -21.19
CA GLN A 41 32.38 7.75 -21.66
C GLN A 41 33.90 7.62 -21.50
N ALA A 42 34.66 8.66 -21.83
CA ALA A 42 36.12 8.65 -21.66
C ALA A 42 36.51 8.62 -20.18
N LEU A 43 35.80 9.35 -19.31
CA LEU A 43 36.01 9.36 -17.87
C LEU A 43 35.72 7.98 -17.27
N GLY A 44 34.57 7.39 -17.59
CA GLY A 44 34.19 6.05 -17.10
C GLY A 44 35.24 4.98 -17.43
N LYS A 45 35.80 5.00 -18.64
CA LYS A 45 36.89 4.08 -19.03
C LYS A 45 38.16 4.27 -18.20
N GLU A 46 38.48 5.50 -17.83
CA GLU A 46 39.66 5.78 -17.01
C GLU A 46 39.44 5.37 -15.56
N ILE A 47 38.26 5.67 -14.99
CA ILE A 47 37.87 5.21 -13.65
C ILE A 47 37.90 3.69 -13.55
N GLU A 48 37.33 2.98 -14.54
CA GLU A 48 37.37 1.52 -14.62
C GLU A 48 38.81 0.98 -14.72
N ARG A 49 39.66 1.61 -15.53
CA ARG A 49 41.08 1.26 -15.67
C ARG A 49 41.86 1.42 -14.36
N ARG A 50 41.55 2.44 -13.56
CA ARG A 50 42.17 2.68 -12.24
C ARG A 50 41.63 1.76 -11.14
N GLY A 51 40.77 0.81 -11.50
CA GLY A 51 40.22 -0.17 -10.57
C GLY A 51 38.88 0.25 -9.98
N GLY A 52 38.25 1.32 -10.49
CA GLY A 52 36.88 1.71 -10.17
C GLY A 52 36.62 1.66 -8.68
N HIS A 53 37.31 2.49 -7.90
CA HIS A 53 36.98 2.67 -6.48
C HIS A 53 35.68 3.49 -6.35
N LEU A 54 34.58 2.95 -6.88
CA LEU A 54 33.32 2.96 -6.15
C LEU A 54 33.48 1.90 -5.04
N GLU A 55 34.41 2.17 -4.13
CA GLU A 55 34.30 1.60 -2.80
C GLU A 55 33.05 2.27 -2.27
N LEU A 56 31.92 1.55 -2.34
CA LEU A 56 30.87 1.76 -1.37
C LEU A 56 31.57 1.58 -0.04
N THR A 57 32.11 2.68 0.49
CA THR A 57 32.53 2.73 1.87
C THR A 57 31.23 2.49 2.59
N GLU A 58 31.00 1.24 2.99
CA GLU A 58 29.93 0.90 3.90
C GLU A 58 30.23 1.73 5.14
N GLU A 59 29.61 2.91 5.18
CA GLU A 59 29.66 3.78 6.34
C GLU A 59 29.28 2.88 7.52
N PRO A 60 30.11 2.79 8.58
CA PRO A 60 29.85 1.89 9.70
C PRO A 60 28.39 2.10 10.09
N PRO A 61 27.58 1.02 10.21
CA PRO A 61 26.13 1.11 10.25
C PRO A 61 25.77 2.24 11.22
N GLN A 62 25.27 3.34 10.65
CA GLN A 62 24.79 4.46 11.44
C GLN A 62 23.81 3.83 12.43
N PRO A 63 23.90 4.11 13.74
CA PRO A 63 23.01 3.50 14.71
C PRO A 63 21.60 3.71 14.21
N GLU A 64 20.95 2.62 13.79
CA GLU A 64 19.63 2.69 13.17
C GLU A 64 18.74 3.42 14.18
N PRO A 65 18.10 4.53 13.81
CA PRO A 65 17.23 5.23 14.72
C PRO A 65 16.20 4.21 15.23
N PRO A 66 15.88 4.21 16.54
CA PRO A 66 14.97 3.23 17.11
C PRO A 66 13.68 3.22 16.28
N HIS A 67 13.39 2.09 15.65
CA HIS A 67 12.16 1.95 14.89
C HIS A 67 11.00 2.03 15.89
N PRO A 68 10.04 2.96 15.70
CA PRO A 68 8.89 3.04 16.59
C PRO A 68 8.13 1.70 16.55
N GLN A 69 7.88 1.14 17.73
CA GLN A 69 7.09 -0.09 17.84
C GLN A 69 5.65 0.21 17.43
N LEU A 70 5.18 -0.52 16.41
CA LEU A 70 3.81 -0.43 15.92
C LEU A 70 2.98 -1.59 16.48
N LEU A 71 1.85 -1.28 17.09
CA LEU A 71 0.90 -2.24 17.62
C LEU A 71 -0.36 -2.29 16.75
N THR A 72 -0.89 -3.50 16.56
CA THR A 72 -2.14 -3.69 15.81
C THR A 72 -3.33 -3.49 16.73
N VAL A 73 -4.12 -2.44 16.47
CA VAL A 73 -5.29 -2.07 17.28
C VAL A 73 -6.61 -2.58 16.70
N ALA A 74 -6.65 -2.86 15.40
CA ALA A 74 -7.82 -3.46 14.76
C ALA A 74 -7.43 -4.37 13.58
N ARG A 75 -8.31 -5.32 13.30
CA ARG A 75 -8.29 -6.17 12.11
C ARG A 75 -9.56 -5.88 11.32
N VAL A 76 -9.39 -5.43 10.09
CA VAL A 76 -10.48 -5.00 9.21
C VAL A 76 -10.52 -5.87 7.96
N ARG A 77 -11.72 -6.04 7.41
CA ARG A 77 -11.98 -7.02 6.35
C ARG A 77 -11.46 -6.58 5.00
N ASP A 78 -11.57 -5.29 4.70
CA ASP A 78 -11.24 -4.71 3.42
C ASP A 78 -10.55 -3.34 3.56
N LEU A 79 -10.09 -2.81 2.42
CA LEU A 79 -9.31 -1.58 2.40
C LEU A 79 -10.20 -0.37 2.69
N GLU A 80 -11.46 -0.42 2.31
CA GLU A 80 -12.45 0.62 2.51
C GLU A 80 -12.69 0.85 4.01
N GLU A 81 -12.94 -0.22 4.76
CA GLU A 81 -13.07 -0.22 6.22
C GLU A 81 -11.77 0.27 6.88
N ALA A 82 -10.60 -0.16 6.38
CA ALA A 82 -9.30 0.33 6.84
C ALA A 82 -9.12 1.85 6.65
N MET A 83 -9.53 2.39 5.49
CA MET A 83 -9.42 3.81 5.19
C MET A 83 -10.36 4.65 6.05
N LEU A 84 -11.57 4.16 6.34
CA LEU A 84 -12.51 4.82 7.26
C LEU A 84 -11.95 4.88 8.68
N ALA A 85 -11.47 3.75 9.20
CA ALA A 85 -10.86 3.68 10.53
C ALA A 85 -9.62 4.56 10.64
N ARG A 86 -8.76 4.59 9.60
CA ARG A 86 -7.62 5.51 9.51
C ARG A 86 -8.07 6.97 9.56
N GLY A 87 -9.13 7.33 8.82
CA GLY A 87 -9.69 8.67 8.83
C GLY A 87 -10.19 9.09 10.22
N LEU A 88 -10.85 8.17 10.93
CA LEU A 88 -11.32 8.38 12.30
C LEU A 88 -10.15 8.64 13.25
N LEU A 89 -9.12 7.77 13.25
CA LEU A 89 -7.92 7.95 14.07
C LEU A 89 -7.18 9.26 13.74
N ALA A 90 -7.05 9.60 12.46
CA ALA A 90 -6.43 10.84 12.03
C ALA A 90 -7.19 12.08 12.53
N SER A 91 -8.53 12.03 12.58
CA SER A 91 -9.35 13.10 13.13
C SER A 91 -9.15 13.30 14.64
N ALA A 92 -8.77 12.23 15.37
CA ALA A 92 -8.38 12.26 16.77
C ALA A 92 -6.89 12.61 16.99
N GLY A 93 -6.17 12.95 15.91
CA GLY A 93 -4.74 13.28 15.95
C GLY A 93 -3.82 12.06 16.14
N ILE A 94 -4.30 10.86 15.83
CA ILE A 94 -3.54 9.60 15.96
C ILE A 94 -3.04 9.17 14.59
N GLU A 95 -1.72 9.05 14.45
CA GLU A 95 -1.09 8.51 13.24
C GLU A 95 -1.30 6.98 13.18
N SER A 96 -1.75 6.47 12.03
CA SER A 96 -2.00 5.05 11.83
C SER A 96 -1.55 4.54 10.47
N PHE A 97 -1.19 3.27 10.44
CA PHE A 97 -0.60 2.57 9.31
C PHE A 97 -1.42 1.32 9.00
N VAL A 98 -1.72 1.07 7.73
CA VAL A 98 -2.40 -0.16 7.31
C VAL A 98 -1.32 -1.11 6.79
N ALA A 99 -1.09 -2.20 7.51
CA ALA A 99 -0.16 -3.22 7.06
C ALA A 99 -0.66 -3.83 5.75
N ASP A 100 0.27 -4.14 4.83
CA ASP A 100 -0.01 -4.84 3.57
C ASP A 100 -0.92 -4.05 2.58
N GLU A 101 -1.13 -2.74 2.80
CA GLU A 101 -1.91 -1.84 1.92
C GLU A 101 -1.40 -1.88 0.47
N ASN A 102 -0.07 -1.81 0.27
CA ASN A 102 0.53 -1.80 -1.07
C ASN A 102 0.33 -3.11 -1.82
N LEU A 103 0.32 -4.25 -1.12
CA LEU A 103 0.07 -5.57 -1.70
C LEU A 103 -1.37 -5.70 -2.20
N VAL A 104 -2.34 -5.24 -1.39
CA VAL A 104 -3.76 -5.23 -1.77
C VAL A 104 -4.03 -4.26 -2.92
N ARG A 105 -3.42 -3.07 -2.93
CA ARG A 105 -3.53 -2.11 -4.03
C ARG A 105 -3.03 -2.65 -5.37
N MET A 106 -1.95 -3.44 -5.35
CA MET A 106 -1.40 -4.04 -6.57
C MET A 106 -2.22 -5.22 -7.08
N ASN A 107 -2.89 -5.97 -6.20
CA ASN A 107 -3.71 -7.11 -6.58
C ASN A 107 -4.91 -7.29 -5.65
N TRP A 108 -6.06 -6.75 -6.08
CA TRP A 108 -7.34 -6.82 -5.35
C TRP A 108 -7.79 -8.26 -5.03
N PHE A 109 -7.36 -9.27 -5.78
CA PHE A 109 -7.70 -10.67 -5.54
C PHE A 109 -7.11 -11.18 -4.21
N LEU A 110 -6.02 -10.57 -3.74
CA LEU A 110 -5.35 -10.96 -2.49
C LEU A 110 -6.07 -10.49 -1.24
N SER A 111 -7.02 -9.55 -1.33
CA SER A 111 -7.80 -9.05 -0.19
C SER A 111 -8.46 -10.19 0.59
N ASN A 112 -9.06 -11.15 -0.15
CA ASN A 112 -9.74 -12.31 0.44
C ASN A 112 -8.78 -13.38 1.00
N VAL A 113 -7.53 -13.42 0.54
CA VAL A 113 -6.51 -14.39 0.99
C VAL A 113 -5.76 -13.90 2.23
N ILE A 114 -5.53 -12.58 2.30
CA ILE A 114 -4.84 -11.93 3.42
C ILE A 114 -5.79 -11.80 4.62
N GLY A 115 -7.10 -11.77 4.37
CA GLY A 115 -8.12 -12.22 5.30
C GLY A 115 -8.27 -11.44 6.60
N ASN A 116 -7.54 -10.33 6.80
CA ASN A 116 -7.77 -9.26 7.78
C ASN A 116 -6.60 -8.26 7.68
N LEU A 117 -6.81 -7.10 7.06
CA LEU A 117 -5.85 -6.00 7.07
C LEU A 117 -5.62 -5.55 8.52
N ARG A 118 -4.37 -5.26 8.88
CA ARG A 118 -4.02 -4.84 10.24
C ARG A 118 -3.88 -3.33 10.27
N LEU A 119 -4.70 -2.67 11.08
CA LEU A 119 -4.55 -1.27 11.39
C LEU A 119 -3.61 -1.13 12.59
N GLN A 120 -2.52 -0.40 12.40
CA GLN A 120 -1.44 -0.28 13.36
C GLN A 120 -1.21 1.18 13.76
N VAL A 121 -0.85 1.40 15.02
CA VAL A 121 -0.49 2.71 15.57
C VAL A 121 0.79 2.59 16.39
N ARG A 122 1.40 3.71 16.77
CA ARG A 122 2.53 3.71 17.70
C ARG A 122 2.07 3.13 19.04
N GLU A 123 2.96 2.40 19.71
CA GLU A 123 2.68 1.80 21.04
C GLU A 123 2.10 2.82 22.04
N GLU A 124 2.59 4.06 22.01
CA GLU A 124 2.12 5.17 22.85
C GLU A 124 0.67 5.62 22.61
N ASP A 125 0.12 5.36 21.41
CA ASP A 125 -1.24 5.74 21.02
C ASP A 125 -2.21 4.55 21.01
N ALA A 126 -1.76 3.33 21.32
CA ALA A 126 -2.57 2.12 21.20
C ALA A 126 -3.87 2.18 22.02
N GLU A 127 -3.77 2.54 23.30
CA GLU A 127 -4.93 2.63 24.20
C GLU A 127 -5.94 3.70 23.73
N ARG A 128 -5.44 4.87 23.31
CA ARG A 128 -6.28 5.96 22.76
C ARG A 128 -6.95 5.55 21.46
N ALA A 129 -6.23 4.83 20.60
CA ALA A 129 -6.76 4.37 19.32
C ALA A 129 -7.87 3.34 19.53
N GLU A 130 -7.71 2.40 20.46
CA GLU A 130 -8.75 1.44 20.83
C GLU A 130 -10.00 2.14 21.36
N GLU A 131 -9.84 3.14 22.24
CA GLU A 131 -10.97 3.93 22.75
C GLU A 131 -11.73 4.62 21.61
N VAL A 132 -11.02 5.29 20.69
CA VAL A 132 -11.62 5.98 19.53
C VAL A 132 -12.33 5.00 18.60
N LEU A 133 -11.73 3.84 18.31
CA LEU A 133 -12.32 2.82 17.44
C LEU A 133 -13.52 2.11 18.10
N SER A 134 -13.58 2.09 19.43
CA SER A 134 -14.71 1.51 20.18
C SER A 134 -15.93 2.42 20.28
N GLN A 135 -15.80 3.69 19.88
CA GLN A 135 -16.92 4.64 19.89
C GLN A 135 -18.03 4.13 18.96
N GLN A 136 -19.18 3.85 19.54
CA GLN A 136 -20.31 3.25 18.84
C GLN A 136 -20.83 4.21 17.77
N VAL A 137 -21.07 3.67 16.57
CA VAL A 137 -21.89 4.33 15.55
C VAL A 137 -23.25 4.64 16.19
N PRO A 138 -23.73 5.90 16.19
CA PRO A 138 -25.03 6.25 16.74
C PRO A 138 -26.14 5.36 16.15
N GLU A 139 -27.03 4.83 17.01
CA GLU A 139 -28.16 3.99 16.58
C GLU A 139 -29.15 4.75 15.67
N GLU A 140 -29.15 6.08 15.73
CA GLU A 140 -30.06 6.94 15.00
C GLU A 140 -29.29 8.14 14.43
N PHE A 141 -29.42 8.35 13.12
CA PHE A 141 -28.97 9.58 12.46
C PHE A 141 -30.22 10.36 12.06
N GLU A 142 -30.33 11.61 12.51
CA GLU A 142 -31.37 12.51 12.03
C GLU A 142 -31.08 12.84 10.56
N ILE A 143 -31.80 12.20 9.64
CA ILE A 143 -31.84 12.53 8.23
C ILE A 143 -33.10 13.37 8.02
N ASP A 144 -33.02 14.47 7.26
CA ASP A 144 -34.13 15.39 6.96
C ASP A 144 -35.29 14.75 6.13
N SER A 145 -35.36 13.41 6.08
CA SER A 145 -36.43 12.63 5.45
C SER A 145 -37.36 12.05 6.51
N ALA A 146 -38.67 12.26 6.35
CA ALA A 146 -39.73 12.03 7.35
C ALA A 146 -39.94 10.59 7.87
N GLU A 147 -39.06 9.65 7.55
CA GLU A 147 -39.08 8.28 8.08
C GLU A 147 -37.64 7.92 8.47
N GLY A 148 -37.38 7.82 9.77
CA GLY A 148 -36.06 7.48 10.32
C GLY A 148 -35.57 6.13 9.80
N PHE A 149 -34.29 6.05 9.44
CA PHE A 149 -33.70 4.81 8.97
C PHE A 149 -33.34 3.91 10.18
N LEU A 150 -34.04 2.79 10.33
CA LEU A 150 -33.76 1.79 11.36
C LEU A 150 -32.69 0.82 10.87
N GLN A 151 -31.54 0.80 11.55
CA GLN A 151 -30.47 -0.13 11.22
C GLN A 151 -30.88 -1.58 11.55
N PRO A 152 -30.77 -2.52 10.60
CA PRO A 152 -31.12 -3.92 10.84
C PRO A 152 -30.22 -4.54 11.91
N LYS A 153 -30.83 -5.30 12.83
CA LYS A 153 -30.15 -5.96 13.95
C LYS A 153 -30.15 -7.47 13.78
N CYS A 154 -29.11 -8.13 14.29
CA CYS A 154 -29.07 -9.58 14.33
C CYS A 154 -30.25 -10.14 15.15
N PRO A 155 -31.08 -11.05 14.61
CA PRO A 155 -32.25 -11.59 15.32
C PRO A 155 -31.86 -12.48 16.52
N LYS A 156 -30.60 -12.92 16.61
CA LYS A 156 -30.11 -13.81 17.67
C LYS A 156 -29.49 -13.06 18.85
N CYS A 157 -28.68 -12.02 18.59
CA CYS A 157 -27.92 -11.31 19.63
C CYS A 157 -28.20 -9.82 19.71
N GLY A 158 -28.99 -9.25 18.78
CA GLY A 158 -29.29 -7.82 18.75
C GLY A 158 -28.15 -6.92 18.29
N SER A 159 -26.97 -7.47 17.95
CA SER A 159 -25.84 -6.69 17.42
C SER A 159 -26.19 -6.04 16.07
N VAL A 160 -25.72 -4.81 15.88
CA VAL A 160 -25.75 -4.07 14.61
C VAL A 160 -24.60 -4.46 13.67
N ASP A 161 -23.63 -5.21 14.18
CA ASP A 161 -22.47 -5.68 13.42
C ASP A 161 -22.85 -6.90 12.56
N ILE A 162 -23.47 -6.60 11.42
CA ILE A 162 -24.00 -7.57 10.46
C ILE A 162 -23.42 -7.30 9.06
N HIS A 163 -23.19 -8.36 8.28
CA HIS A 163 -22.71 -8.29 6.91
C HIS A 163 -23.66 -9.03 5.97
N PHE A 164 -23.70 -8.60 4.70
CA PHE A 164 -24.50 -9.26 3.67
C PHE A 164 -23.56 -9.93 2.65
N GLU A 165 -23.68 -11.24 2.50
CA GLU A 165 -23.02 -11.98 1.43
C GLU A 165 -24.01 -12.17 0.28
N GLY A 166 -23.85 -11.37 -0.78
CA GLY A 166 -24.63 -11.49 -2.01
C GLY A 166 -23.73 -11.43 -3.24
N VAL A 167 -23.79 -12.45 -4.11
CA VAL A 167 -23.05 -12.45 -5.37
C VAL A 167 -23.91 -11.81 -6.46
N HIS A 168 -23.37 -10.78 -7.14
CA HIS A 168 -24.02 -10.16 -8.31
C HIS A 168 -24.28 -11.22 -9.40
N ARG A 169 -25.56 -11.48 -9.69
CA ARG A 169 -26.04 -12.48 -10.68
C ARG A 169 -25.55 -12.25 -12.12
N GLY A 170 -24.85 -11.15 -12.41
CA GLY A 170 -24.41 -10.74 -13.76
C GLY A 170 -23.14 -11.42 -14.29
N LEU A 171 -22.34 -12.08 -13.45
CA LEU A 171 -21.08 -12.72 -13.86
C LEU A 171 -21.19 -14.23 -14.16
N GLY A 172 -22.40 -14.79 -14.14
CA GLY A 172 -22.62 -16.25 -14.20
C GLY A 172 -22.99 -16.84 -15.56
N LEU A 173 -23.14 -16.05 -16.63
CA LEU A 173 -23.72 -16.57 -17.89
C LEU A 173 -22.74 -16.67 -19.07
N THR A 174 -21.63 -15.93 -19.08
CA THR A 174 -20.70 -15.98 -20.24
C THR A 174 -19.65 -17.08 -20.14
N SER A 175 -19.27 -17.53 -18.93
CA SER A 175 -18.25 -18.57 -18.72
C SER A 175 -18.82 -19.98 -18.47
N ALA A 176 -20.10 -20.09 -18.13
CA ALA A 176 -20.73 -21.34 -17.70
C ALA A 176 -20.91 -22.38 -18.81
N TRP A 177 -21.04 -21.95 -20.07
CA TRP A 177 -21.21 -22.86 -21.21
C TRP A 177 -19.90 -23.49 -21.69
N LEU A 178 -18.75 -22.89 -21.38
CA LEU A 178 -17.47 -23.29 -21.97
C LEU A 178 -16.68 -24.32 -21.14
N PHE A 179 -16.92 -24.41 -19.81
CA PHE A 179 -16.04 -25.16 -18.91
C PHE A 179 -16.67 -26.24 -18.03
N SER A 180 -17.96 -26.57 -18.18
CA SER A 180 -18.61 -27.66 -17.41
C SER A 180 -18.38 -27.58 -15.89
N LEU A 181 -18.12 -26.38 -15.37
CA LEU A 181 -17.80 -26.16 -13.97
C LEU A 181 -19.11 -25.98 -13.18
N PRO A 182 -19.30 -26.64 -12.04
CA PRO A 182 -20.48 -26.40 -11.20
C PRO A 182 -20.49 -24.94 -10.76
N LEU A 183 -21.45 -24.17 -11.28
CA LEU A 183 -21.63 -22.77 -10.95
C LEU A 183 -21.77 -22.60 -9.43
N PRO A 184 -21.01 -21.68 -8.78
CA PRO A 184 -21.27 -21.33 -7.40
C PRO A 184 -22.63 -20.67 -7.33
N LEU A 185 -23.62 -21.40 -6.80
CA LEU A 185 -24.95 -20.88 -6.52
C LEU A 185 -24.80 -19.67 -5.59
N ALA A 186 -25.10 -18.50 -6.11
CA ALA A 186 -25.12 -17.25 -5.36
C ALA A 186 -26.05 -17.41 -4.15
N LYS A 187 -25.48 -17.39 -2.95
CA LYS A 187 -26.22 -17.28 -1.70
C LYS A 187 -26.41 -15.79 -1.40
N ASN A 188 -27.62 -15.42 -1.01
CA ASN A 188 -27.97 -14.09 -0.52
C ASN A 188 -28.31 -14.27 0.95
N GLU A 189 -27.31 -14.24 1.82
CA GLU A 189 -27.47 -14.53 3.25
C GLU A 189 -26.81 -13.41 4.06
N TRP A 190 -27.50 -12.96 5.11
CA TRP A 190 -26.95 -12.10 6.13
C TRP A 190 -26.14 -12.94 7.12
N GLY A 191 -25.04 -12.38 7.62
CA GLY A 191 -24.22 -12.93 8.69
C GLY A 191 -23.98 -11.91 9.79
N CYS A 192 -23.78 -12.35 11.04
CA CYS A 192 -23.43 -11.49 12.17
C CYS A 192 -22.01 -11.78 12.63
N ASN A 193 -21.16 -10.75 12.67
CA ASN A 193 -19.77 -10.86 13.10
C ASN A 193 -19.64 -11.12 14.61
N HIS A 194 -20.66 -10.76 15.40
CA HIS A 194 -20.63 -10.93 16.86
C HIS A 194 -21.00 -12.35 17.33
N CYS A 195 -21.99 -12.99 16.71
CA CYS A 195 -22.50 -14.29 17.18
C CYS A 195 -22.53 -15.40 16.10
N ASP A 196 -21.96 -15.12 14.92
CA ASP A 196 -21.87 -16.01 13.75
C ASP A 196 -23.24 -16.58 13.29
N ALA A 197 -24.32 -15.84 13.58
CA ALA A 197 -25.65 -16.20 13.10
C ALA A 197 -25.78 -15.86 11.63
N ARG A 198 -26.45 -16.73 10.86
CA ARG A 198 -26.76 -16.52 9.45
C ARG A 198 -28.26 -16.60 9.23
N TRP A 199 -28.82 -15.65 8.49
CA TRP A 199 -30.25 -15.63 8.17
C TRP A 199 -30.48 -15.08 6.77
N ARG A 200 -31.68 -15.31 6.24
CA ARG A 200 -32.14 -14.74 4.98
C ARG A 200 -33.18 -13.69 5.31
N ASP A 201 -33.10 -12.54 4.65
CA ASP A 201 -34.21 -11.60 4.68
C ASP A 201 -35.31 -12.18 3.80
N GLU A 202 -36.40 -12.61 4.41
CA GLU A 202 -37.64 -12.84 3.69
C GLU A 202 -38.19 -11.45 3.41
N GLY A 203 -37.70 -10.82 2.34
CA GLY A 203 -38.19 -9.52 1.91
C GLY A 203 -39.71 -9.52 1.94
N GLU A 204 -40.29 -8.54 2.62
CA GLU A 204 -41.74 -8.37 2.70
C GLU A 204 -42.31 -8.52 1.29
N ASN A 205 -43.12 -9.57 1.09
CA ASN A 205 -44.06 -9.61 0.00
C ASN A 205 -45.09 -8.49 0.27
N GLY A 206 -44.85 -7.32 -0.32
CA GLY A 206 -45.83 -6.26 -0.54
C GLY A 206 -46.11 -6.12 -2.03
#